data_AF-A0A2N3Y5V5-F1
#
_entry.id   AF-A0A2N3Y5V5-F1
#
_cell.length_a   1.000
_cell.length_b   1.000
_cell.length_c   1.000
_cell.angle_alpha   90.00
_cell.angle_beta   90.00
_cell.angle_gamma   90.00
#
_symmetry.space_group_name_H-M   'P 1'
#
loop_
_entity.id
_entity.type
_entity.pdbx_description
1 polymer ?
#
loop_
_entity_poly.entity_id
_entity_poly.type
_entity_poly.pdbx_seq_one_letter_code
_entity_poly.pdbx_strand_id
1 'polypeptide(L)'
;MKGVGLRGHELARSLSMSSHSVLARLSELGVPAPGASSLVDSATATRVKDSFGQYDVATEAGATTPRQSTRNAGAVKPSTHPDTSRNLQRRKQAVPVVEDHQVILARFGSQFLGRPNPLFSWAKANFLAPFERHEADDLARSVGQKMRITIEDGALEALFEAAGGRAFRYRHLASAVVNELPFDTFHRELKNPLVMRTINTWRHQIAVNMREMLDHVRRYSYELTPVLQLL
;
A
#
# COMPACT_ATOMS: atom_id res chain seq x y z
N MET A 1 4.95 20.30 -19.53
CA MET A 1 3.70 19.67 -19.06
C MET A 1 2.81 20.78 -18.51
N LYS A 2 1.64 21.05 -19.09
CA LYS A 2 0.70 22.05 -18.54
C LYS A 2 0.05 21.46 -17.28
N GLY A 3 0.40 22.01 -16.11
CA GLY A 3 -0.22 21.61 -14.84
C GLY A 3 -1.71 21.90 -14.85
N VAL A 4 -2.52 20.95 -14.39
CA VAL A 4 -3.96 21.13 -14.23
C VAL A 4 -4.18 22.21 -13.17
N GLY A 5 -4.69 23.38 -13.58
CA GLY A 5 -5.03 24.46 -12.65
C GLY A 5 -6.21 24.08 -11.75
N LEU A 6 -6.20 24.57 -10.52
CA LEU A 6 -7.24 24.35 -9.51
C LEU A 6 -8.16 25.57 -9.46
N ARG A 7 -9.48 25.40 -9.32
CA ARG A 7 -10.39 26.56 -9.20
C ARG A 7 -10.38 27.10 -7.77
N GLY A 8 -10.60 28.40 -7.60
CA GLY A 8 -10.60 29.06 -6.28
C GLY A 8 -11.51 28.40 -5.22
N HIS A 9 -12.70 27.94 -5.61
CA HIS A 9 -13.61 27.23 -4.70
C HIS A 9 -13.13 25.81 -4.35
N GLU A 10 -12.40 25.14 -5.24
CA GLU A 10 -11.78 23.84 -4.96
C GLU A 10 -10.62 24.02 -3.98
N LEU A 11 -9.86 25.12 -4.13
CA LEU A 11 -8.81 25.50 -3.21
C LEU A 11 -9.39 25.81 -1.83
N ALA A 12 -10.47 26.58 -1.76
CA ALA A 12 -11.20 26.87 -0.52
C ALA A 12 -11.75 25.61 0.16
N ARG A 13 -12.32 24.69 -0.62
CA ARG A 13 -12.75 23.37 -0.12
C ARG A 13 -11.59 22.56 0.45
N SER A 14 -10.43 22.56 -0.21
CA SER A 14 -9.25 21.84 0.29
C SER A 14 -8.69 22.40 1.60
N LEU A 15 -8.88 23.71 1.82
CA LEU A 15 -8.44 24.43 3.02
C LEU A 15 -9.49 24.40 4.15
N SER A 16 -10.69 23.89 3.90
CA SER A 16 -11.86 24.03 4.79
C SER A 16 -12.19 25.49 5.14
N MET A 17 -12.04 26.39 4.17
CA MET A 17 -12.25 27.83 4.34
C MET A 17 -13.28 28.37 3.35
N SER A 18 -13.74 29.61 3.57
CA SER A 18 -14.60 30.29 2.62
C SER A 18 -13.83 30.70 1.35
N SER A 19 -14.49 30.66 0.19
CA SER A 19 -13.92 31.16 -1.06
C SER A 19 -13.50 32.63 -0.98
N HIS A 20 -14.17 33.42 -0.15
CA HIS A 20 -13.84 34.83 0.08
C HIS A 20 -12.47 34.99 0.74
N SER A 21 -12.15 34.18 1.75
CA SER A 21 -10.84 34.18 2.42
C SER A 21 -9.70 33.82 1.46
N VAL A 22 -9.94 32.86 0.57
CA VAL A 22 -8.96 32.44 -0.44
C VAL A 22 -8.76 33.51 -1.51
N LEU A 23 -9.83 34.16 -1.98
CA LEU A 23 -9.74 35.26 -2.95
C LEU A 23 -9.04 36.50 -2.39
N ALA A 24 -9.30 36.85 -1.13
CA ALA A 24 -8.59 37.92 -0.44
C ALA A 24 -7.08 37.64 -0.40
N ARG A 25 -6.69 36.40 -0.07
CA ARG A 25 -5.27 36.00 -0.02
C ARG A 25 -4.61 35.94 -1.39
N LEU A 26 -5.33 35.52 -2.42
CA LEU A 26 -4.84 35.60 -3.81
C LEU A 26 -4.58 37.05 -4.24
N SER A 27 -5.46 37.98 -3.85
CA SER A 27 -5.28 39.41 -4.09
C SER A 27 -4.07 39.97 -3.35
N GLU A 28 -3.83 39.58 -2.10
CA GLU A 28 -2.65 39.97 -1.32
C GLU A 28 -1.34 39.45 -1.94
N LEU A 29 -1.38 38.27 -2.57
CA LEU A 29 -0.24 37.68 -3.29
C LEU A 29 -0.06 38.25 -4.71
N GLY A 30 -0.84 39.26 -5.09
CA GLY A 30 -0.77 39.92 -6.39
C GLY A 30 -1.32 39.08 -7.55
N VAL A 31 -2.16 38.08 -7.27
CA VAL A 31 -2.74 37.19 -8.29
C VAL A 31 -4.18 37.61 -8.58
N PRO A 32 -4.48 38.09 -9.80
CA PRO A 32 -5.83 38.52 -10.14
C PRO A 32 -6.77 37.32 -10.31
N ALA A 33 -7.69 37.14 -9.37
CA ALA A 33 -8.75 36.13 -9.42
C ALA A 33 -10.13 36.81 -9.30
N PRO A 34 -10.85 37.05 -10.42
CA PRO A 34 -12.13 37.78 -10.40
C PRO A 34 -13.26 37.06 -9.67
N GLY A 35 -13.12 35.77 -9.36
CA GLY A 35 -14.11 35.06 -8.55
C GLY A 35 -13.73 33.61 -8.22
N ALA A 36 -14.58 32.93 -7.45
CA ALA A 36 -14.30 31.59 -6.93
C ALA A 36 -14.21 30.48 -8.01
N SER A 37 -14.61 30.79 -9.24
CA SER A 37 -14.48 29.89 -10.40
C SER A 37 -13.19 30.12 -11.20
N SER A 38 -12.39 31.13 -10.84
CA SER A 38 -11.12 31.42 -11.51
C SER A 38 -10.12 30.28 -11.32
N LEU A 39 -9.44 29.93 -12.41
CA LEU A 39 -8.38 28.93 -12.44
C LEU A 39 -7.09 29.53 -11.88
N VAL A 40 -6.51 28.83 -10.91
CA VAL A 40 -5.23 29.16 -10.27
C VAL A 40 -4.25 28.06 -10.67
N ASP A 41 -3.05 28.45 -11.10
CA ASP A 41 -2.00 27.47 -11.39
C ASP A 41 -1.55 26.74 -10.12
N SER A 42 -0.94 25.57 -10.28
CA SER A 42 -0.56 24.72 -9.15
C SER A 42 0.49 25.35 -8.24
N ALA A 43 1.41 26.16 -8.77
CA ALA A 43 2.46 26.81 -7.96
C ALA A 43 1.87 27.94 -7.09
N THR A 44 0.93 28.70 -7.64
CA THR A 44 0.18 29.71 -6.89
C THR A 44 -0.74 29.08 -5.85
N ALA A 45 -1.40 27.96 -6.17
CA ALA A 45 -2.21 27.22 -5.21
C ALA A 45 -1.37 26.74 -4.00
N THR A 46 -0.13 26.28 -4.22
CA THR A 46 0.79 25.91 -3.14
C THR A 46 1.15 27.12 -2.28
N ARG A 47 1.55 28.25 -2.89
CA ARG A 47 1.89 29.48 -2.14
C ARG A 47 0.74 29.98 -1.27
N VAL A 48 -0.50 29.88 -1.74
CA VAL A 48 -1.69 30.23 -0.95
C VAL A 48 -1.83 29.30 0.26
N LYS A 49 -1.67 27.97 0.08
CA LYS A 49 -1.72 26.99 1.18
C LYS A 49 -0.65 27.24 2.23
N ASP A 50 0.58 27.53 1.80
CA ASP A 50 1.71 27.86 2.68
C ASP A 50 1.40 29.14 3.49
N SER A 51 0.82 30.13 2.83
CA SER A 51 0.51 31.43 3.44
C SER A 51 -0.54 31.39 4.56
N PHE A 52 -1.31 30.30 4.65
CA PHE A 52 -2.27 30.03 5.73
C PHE A 52 -1.67 29.15 6.85
N GLY A 53 -0.36 28.86 6.81
CA GLY A 53 0.32 28.04 7.81
C GLY A 53 -0.11 26.57 7.80
N GLN A 54 -0.91 26.13 6.83
CA GLN A 54 -1.45 24.77 6.83
C GLN A 54 -0.42 23.70 6.51
N TYR A 55 0.72 24.05 5.89
CA TYR A 55 1.82 23.09 5.70
C TYR A 55 2.58 22.85 7.00
N ASP A 56 2.89 23.88 7.79
CA ASP A 56 3.61 23.72 9.04
C ASP A 56 2.72 23.09 10.11
N VAL A 57 1.45 23.52 10.22
CA VAL A 57 0.50 22.96 11.20
C VAL A 57 0.08 21.52 10.83
N ALA A 58 -0.05 21.15 9.56
CA ALA A 58 -0.30 19.75 9.17
C ALA A 58 0.96 18.86 9.36
N THR A 59 2.16 19.43 9.25
CA THR A 59 3.43 18.75 9.50
C THR A 59 3.67 18.54 11.00
N GLU A 60 3.30 19.51 11.84
CA GLU A 60 3.39 19.42 13.30
C GLU A 60 2.25 18.60 13.93
N ALA A 61 1.02 18.68 13.37
CA ALA A 61 -0.14 17.96 13.90
C ALA A 61 -0.31 16.53 13.33
N GLY A 62 0.57 16.08 12.42
CA GLY A 62 0.50 14.74 11.83
C GLY A 62 -0.80 14.45 11.06
N ALA A 63 -1.57 15.49 10.70
CA ALA A 63 -2.85 15.35 10.03
C ALA A 63 -2.64 15.21 8.51
N THR A 64 -2.80 13.99 8.02
CA THR A 64 -2.69 13.66 6.59
C THR A 64 -3.82 14.30 5.79
N THR A 65 -3.49 15.16 4.82
CA THR A 65 -4.45 15.64 3.82
C THR A 65 -4.91 14.50 2.90
N PRO A 66 -6.17 14.51 2.43
CA PRO A 66 -6.70 13.46 1.58
C PRO A 66 -6.23 13.63 0.13
N ARG A 67 -5.72 12.52 -0.43
CA ARG A 67 -5.20 12.29 -1.80
C ARG A 67 -3.75 12.73 -2.07
N GLN A 68 -2.81 11.91 -1.61
CA GLN A 68 -1.87 11.24 -2.52
C GLN A 68 -1.30 9.99 -1.84
N SER A 69 -1.60 8.83 -2.40
CA SER A 69 -0.96 7.56 -2.04
C SER A 69 0.47 7.55 -2.60
N THR A 70 1.37 8.31 -1.98
CA THR A 70 2.81 8.17 -2.18
C THR A 70 3.42 8.08 -0.79
N ARG A 71 3.87 6.88 -0.43
CA ARG A 71 4.65 6.61 0.78
C ARG A 71 5.83 7.56 0.84
N ASN A 72 5.69 8.68 1.53
CA ASN A 72 6.81 9.53 1.89
C ASN A 72 7.27 9.13 3.30
N ALA A 73 7.93 7.97 3.38
CA ALA A 73 8.79 7.70 4.53
C ALA A 73 9.93 8.73 4.46
N GLY A 74 9.91 9.73 5.33
CA GLY A 74 11.02 10.67 5.44
C GLY A 74 12.34 9.92 5.70
N ALA A 75 13.46 10.56 5.37
CA ALA A 75 14.78 9.94 5.51
C ALA A 75 14.98 9.40 6.94
N VAL A 76 15.24 8.11 7.07
CA VAL A 76 15.44 7.45 8.36
C VAL A 76 16.71 8.05 9.00
N LYS A 77 16.58 8.62 10.20
CA LYS A 77 17.70 9.22 10.92
C LYS A 77 18.74 8.15 11.29
N PRO A 78 20.06 8.44 11.20
CA PRO A 78 21.13 7.56 11.67
C PRO A 78 20.87 7.09 13.11
N SER A 79 20.98 5.78 13.36
CA SER A 79 20.94 5.29 14.75
C SER A 79 22.18 5.76 15.49
N THR A 80 21.96 6.43 16.61
CA THR A 80 22.98 6.83 17.58
C THR A 80 23.31 5.75 18.61
N HIS A 81 22.62 4.61 18.59
CA HIS A 81 22.81 3.55 19.59
C HIS A 81 24.13 2.77 19.35
N PRO A 82 25.01 2.64 20.38
CA PRO A 82 26.36 2.10 20.22
C PRO A 82 26.39 0.64 19.75
N ASP A 83 25.45 -0.19 20.21
CA ASP A 83 25.39 -1.61 19.81
C ASP A 83 24.94 -1.79 18.35
N THR A 84 24.09 -0.90 17.83
CA THR A 84 23.68 -0.94 16.43
C THR A 84 24.84 -0.60 15.52
N SER A 85 25.65 0.39 15.89
CA SER A 85 26.87 0.76 15.16
C SER A 85 27.89 -0.39 15.17
N ARG A 86 28.09 -1.05 16.32
CA ARG A 86 29.01 -2.19 16.46
C ARG A 86 28.58 -3.39 15.60
N ASN A 87 27.29 -3.72 15.59
CA ASN A 87 26.75 -4.81 14.78
C ASN A 87 26.80 -4.51 13.28
N LEU A 88 26.52 -3.26 12.88
CA LEU A 88 26.64 -2.83 11.49
C LEU A 88 28.09 -2.96 11.01
N GLN A 89 29.05 -2.54 11.83
CA GLN A 89 30.47 -2.61 11.51
C GLN A 89 30.97 -4.05 11.39
N ARG A 90 30.55 -4.94 12.30
CA ARG A 90 30.80 -6.39 12.18
C ARG A 90 30.22 -6.96 10.88
N ARG A 91 29.04 -6.51 10.46
CA ARG A 91 28.38 -6.98 9.24
C ARG A 91 29.05 -6.49 7.96
N LYS A 92 29.52 -5.24 7.96
CA LYS A 92 30.36 -4.68 6.88
C LYS A 92 31.66 -5.46 6.71
N GLN A 93 32.29 -5.86 7.81
CA GLN A 93 33.51 -6.67 7.80
C GLN A 93 33.27 -8.09 7.26
N ALA A 94 32.13 -8.70 7.62
CA ALA A 94 31.80 -10.07 7.20
C ALA A 94 31.26 -10.15 5.75
N VAL A 95 30.60 -9.09 5.28
CA VAL A 95 29.90 -9.07 3.99
C VAL A 95 30.12 -7.71 3.31
N PRO A 96 31.13 -7.58 2.43
CA PRO A 96 31.52 -6.30 1.83
C PRO A 96 30.40 -5.60 1.06
N VAL A 97 29.50 -6.35 0.41
CA VAL A 97 28.34 -5.80 -0.34
C VAL A 97 27.35 -5.02 0.54
N VAL A 98 27.41 -5.15 1.87
CA VAL A 98 26.58 -4.38 2.80
C VAL A 98 26.88 -2.88 2.72
N GLU A 99 28.11 -2.50 2.39
CA GLU A 99 28.51 -1.10 2.23
C GLU A 99 27.84 -0.47 1.00
N ASP A 100 27.89 -1.15 -0.14
CA ASP A 100 27.26 -0.71 -1.39
C ASP A 100 25.74 -0.60 -1.22
N HIS A 101 25.12 -1.59 -0.59
CA HIS A 101 23.69 -1.57 -0.28
C HIS A 101 23.32 -0.42 0.67
N GLN A 102 24.18 -0.07 1.64
CA GLN A 102 23.93 1.06 2.52
C GLN A 102 23.97 2.39 1.76
N VAL A 103 24.90 2.56 0.81
CA VAL A 103 24.98 3.73 -0.05
C VAL A 103 23.74 3.84 -0.94
N ILE A 104 23.30 2.74 -1.52
CA ILE A 104 22.08 2.69 -2.35
C ILE A 104 20.84 3.06 -1.51
N LEU A 105 20.69 2.44 -0.33
CA LEU A 105 19.55 2.72 0.56
C LEU A 105 19.56 4.18 1.04
N ALA A 106 20.72 4.75 1.35
CA ALA A 106 20.84 6.15 1.73
C ALA A 106 20.38 7.11 0.62
N ARG A 107 20.63 6.78 -0.65
CA ARG A 107 20.11 7.55 -1.80
C ARG A 107 18.58 7.54 -1.89
N PHE A 108 17.94 6.50 -1.34
CA PHE A 108 16.48 6.37 -1.24
C PHE A 108 15.92 6.81 0.12
N GLY A 109 16.73 7.43 0.99
CA GLY A 109 16.29 7.87 2.33
C GLY A 109 16.10 6.73 3.34
N SER A 110 16.62 5.53 3.06
CA SER A 110 16.51 4.35 3.92
C SER A 110 17.85 4.00 4.57
N GLN A 111 17.81 3.24 5.67
CA GLN A 111 19.00 2.84 6.41
C GLN A 111 19.00 1.38 6.83
N PHE A 112 20.18 0.78 6.85
CA PHE A 112 20.43 -0.55 7.38
C PHE A 112 20.43 -0.49 8.91
N LEU A 113 19.25 -0.50 9.52
CA LEU A 113 19.12 -0.56 10.97
C LEU A 113 18.77 -1.97 11.39
N GLY A 114 19.61 -2.57 12.24
CA GLY A 114 19.30 -3.80 12.99
C GLY A 114 18.24 -3.59 14.07
N ARG A 115 17.30 -2.67 13.86
CA ARG A 115 16.12 -2.51 14.71
C ARG A 115 15.05 -3.50 14.26
N PRO A 116 14.22 -4.03 15.17
CA PRO A 116 12.97 -4.67 14.77
C PRO A 116 12.27 -3.73 13.79
N ASN A 117 11.87 -4.27 12.63
CA ASN A 117 11.30 -3.49 11.55
C ASN A 117 10.16 -2.64 12.13
N PRO A 118 10.21 -1.30 12.03
CA PRO A 118 9.26 -0.41 12.70
C PRO A 118 7.80 -0.65 12.27
N LEU A 119 7.59 -1.35 11.14
CA LEU A 119 6.28 -1.90 10.78
C LEU A 119 5.73 -2.86 11.85
N PHE A 120 6.55 -3.69 12.49
CA PHE A 120 6.13 -4.63 13.53
C PHE A 120 5.92 -3.98 14.90
N SER A 121 6.56 -2.84 15.19
CA SER A 121 6.27 -2.08 16.42
C SER A 121 4.92 -1.37 16.38
N TRP A 122 4.35 -1.16 15.19
CA TRP A 122 3.02 -0.54 14.99
C TRP A 122 1.96 -1.53 14.51
N ALA A 123 2.36 -2.66 13.94
CA ALA A 123 1.45 -3.73 13.60
C ALA A 123 0.94 -4.38 14.89
N LYS A 124 -0.20 -3.88 15.39
CA LYS A 124 -1.04 -4.69 16.26
C LYS A 124 -1.37 -5.96 15.48
N ALA A 125 -1.00 -7.12 16.03
CA ALA A 125 -1.34 -8.42 15.47
C ALA A 125 -2.85 -8.64 15.61
N ASN A 126 -3.62 -7.97 14.75
CA ASN A 126 -5.02 -8.26 14.58
C ASN A 126 -5.08 -9.52 13.73
N PHE A 127 -5.36 -10.64 14.40
CA PHE A 127 -5.63 -11.89 13.69
C PHE A 127 -6.86 -11.67 12.81
N LEU A 128 -6.65 -11.72 11.50
CA LEU A 128 -7.74 -11.75 10.54
C LEU A 128 -8.23 -13.19 10.47
N ALA A 129 -9.41 -13.43 11.04
CA ALA A 129 -10.09 -14.70 10.91
C ALA A 129 -10.33 -15.03 9.43
N PRO A 130 -10.40 -16.33 9.07
CA PRO A 130 -10.92 -16.72 7.77
C PRO A 130 -12.31 -16.12 7.54
N PHE A 131 -12.59 -15.73 6.30
CA PHE A 131 -13.92 -15.31 5.90
C PHE A 131 -14.93 -16.43 6.12
N GLU A 132 -16.15 -16.04 6.46
CA GLU A 132 -17.30 -16.90 6.26
C GLU A 132 -17.58 -17.04 4.75
N ARG A 133 -18.30 -18.11 4.37
CA ARG A 133 -18.58 -18.43 2.97
C ARG A 133 -19.22 -17.25 2.22
N HIS A 134 -20.24 -16.64 2.83
CA HIS A 134 -20.96 -15.54 2.21
C HIS A 134 -20.08 -14.28 2.06
N GLU A 135 -19.21 -13.98 3.04
CA GLU A 135 -18.27 -12.84 2.96
C GLU A 135 -17.26 -13.01 1.82
N ALA A 136 -16.76 -14.23 1.63
CA ALA A 136 -15.83 -14.55 0.55
C ALA A 136 -16.50 -14.46 -0.83
N ASP A 137 -17.76 -14.88 -0.93
CA ASP A 137 -18.57 -14.81 -2.14
C ASP A 137 -18.86 -13.36 -2.51
N ASP A 138 -19.27 -12.53 -1.54
CA ASP A 138 -19.53 -11.10 -1.72
C ASP A 138 -18.29 -10.35 -2.18
N LEU A 139 -17.15 -10.64 -1.57
CA LEU A 139 -15.86 -10.08 -1.97
C LEU A 139 -15.51 -10.46 -3.41
N ALA A 140 -15.62 -11.75 -3.76
CA ALA A 140 -15.30 -12.25 -5.09
C ALA A 140 -16.21 -11.65 -6.16
N ARG A 141 -17.52 -11.59 -5.92
CA ARG A 141 -18.50 -11.00 -6.84
C ARG A 141 -18.24 -9.51 -7.03
N SER A 142 -18.04 -8.76 -5.94
CA SER A 142 -17.77 -7.32 -5.99
C SER A 142 -16.51 -6.97 -6.78
N VAL A 143 -15.43 -7.73 -6.59
CA VAL A 143 -14.18 -7.54 -7.33
C VAL A 143 -14.33 -8.03 -8.78
N GLY A 144 -14.94 -9.19 -9.00
CA GLY A 144 -15.18 -9.76 -10.32
C GLY A 144 -16.00 -8.82 -11.22
N GLN A 145 -17.09 -8.25 -10.70
CA GLN A 145 -17.92 -7.28 -11.43
C GLN A 145 -17.12 -6.06 -11.90
N LYS A 146 -16.23 -5.51 -11.05
CA LYS A 146 -15.35 -4.40 -11.44
C LYS A 146 -14.38 -4.78 -12.55
N MET A 147 -14.06 -6.07 -12.68
CA MET A 147 -13.21 -6.64 -13.73
C MET A 147 -13.99 -7.20 -14.92
N ARG A 148 -15.33 -7.01 -14.95
CA ARG A 148 -16.25 -7.59 -15.94
C ARG A 148 -16.20 -9.13 -16.00
N ILE A 149 -15.96 -9.75 -14.85
CA ILE A 149 -15.95 -11.20 -14.66
C ILE A 149 -17.23 -11.60 -13.90
N THR A 150 -18.05 -12.45 -14.51
CA THR A 150 -19.13 -13.14 -13.79
C THR A 150 -18.58 -14.44 -13.22
N ILE A 151 -18.89 -14.73 -11.97
CA ILE A 151 -18.41 -15.93 -11.27
C ILE A 151 -19.62 -16.79 -10.94
N GLU A 152 -19.59 -18.04 -11.39
CA GLU A 152 -20.62 -19.03 -11.10
C GLU A 152 -20.60 -19.45 -9.62
N ASP A 153 -21.76 -19.76 -9.05
CA ASP A 153 -21.89 -20.17 -7.64
C ASP A 153 -21.04 -21.41 -7.32
N GLY A 154 -21.00 -22.38 -8.22
CA GLY A 154 -20.14 -23.57 -8.07
C GLY A 154 -18.64 -23.23 -8.11
N ALA A 155 -18.23 -22.17 -8.82
CA ALA A 155 -16.85 -21.71 -8.79
C ALA A 155 -16.49 -21.01 -7.48
N LEU A 156 -17.40 -20.19 -6.95
CA LEU A 156 -17.24 -19.55 -5.64
C LEU A 156 -17.07 -20.60 -4.54
N GLU A 157 -17.86 -21.67 -4.59
CA GLU A 157 -17.73 -22.83 -3.71
C GLU A 157 -16.35 -23.46 -3.78
N ALA A 158 -15.90 -23.82 -4.98
CA ALA A 158 -14.59 -24.45 -5.16
C ALA A 158 -13.44 -23.55 -4.70
N LEU A 159 -13.54 -22.23 -4.92
CA LEU A 159 -12.56 -21.26 -4.42
C LEU A 159 -12.53 -21.23 -2.90
N PHE A 160 -13.70 -21.20 -2.25
CA PHE A 160 -13.81 -21.14 -0.80
C PHE A 160 -13.26 -22.41 -0.14
N GLU A 161 -13.69 -23.58 -0.60
CA GLU A 161 -13.27 -24.89 -0.09
C GLU A 161 -11.76 -25.09 -0.23
N ALA A 162 -11.18 -24.73 -1.39
CA ALA A 162 -9.75 -24.87 -1.61
C ALA A 162 -8.90 -23.90 -0.77
N ALA A 163 -9.40 -22.69 -0.51
CA ALA A 163 -8.69 -21.68 0.27
C ALA A 163 -8.93 -21.79 1.79
N GLY A 164 -10.01 -22.46 2.21
CA GLY A 164 -10.49 -22.55 3.58
C GLY A 164 -10.78 -21.18 4.19
N GLY A 165 -11.42 -20.28 3.44
CA GLY A 165 -11.79 -18.92 3.88
C GLY A 165 -10.64 -17.93 4.11
N ARG A 166 -9.37 -18.36 4.05
CA ARG A 166 -8.23 -17.47 4.34
C ARG A 166 -8.03 -16.44 3.23
N ALA A 167 -8.19 -15.15 3.56
CA ALA A 167 -8.17 -14.03 2.62
C ALA A 167 -6.99 -14.04 1.62
N PHE A 168 -5.78 -14.29 2.11
CA PHE A 168 -4.59 -14.35 1.25
C PHE A 168 -4.66 -15.51 0.24
N ARG A 169 -4.98 -16.72 0.71
CA ARG A 169 -5.07 -17.91 -0.16
C ARG A 169 -6.20 -17.76 -1.16
N TYR A 170 -7.35 -17.27 -0.71
CA TYR A 170 -8.52 -17.04 -1.54
C TYR A 170 -8.22 -16.06 -2.68
N ARG A 171 -7.65 -14.90 -2.37
CA ARG A 171 -7.22 -13.91 -3.37
C ARG A 171 -6.19 -14.49 -4.35
N HIS A 172 -5.20 -15.21 -3.83
CA HIS A 172 -4.13 -15.76 -4.66
C HIS A 172 -4.65 -16.85 -5.62
N LEU A 173 -5.53 -17.74 -5.14
CA LEU A 173 -6.17 -18.75 -5.98
C LEU A 173 -7.07 -18.08 -7.03
N ALA A 174 -7.93 -17.14 -6.62
CA ALA A 174 -8.79 -16.40 -7.56
C ALA A 174 -7.96 -15.70 -8.65
N SER A 175 -6.83 -15.09 -8.30
CA SER A 175 -5.93 -14.48 -9.28
C SER A 175 -5.31 -15.51 -10.23
N ALA A 176 -4.92 -16.68 -9.74
CA ALA A 176 -4.38 -17.75 -10.58
C ALA A 176 -5.42 -18.25 -11.59
N VAL A 177 -6.66 -18.47 -11.13
CA VAL A 177 -7.80 -18.86 -11.97
C VAL A 177 -8.11 -17.79 -13.02
N VAL A 178 -8.13 -16.52 -12.63
CA VAL A 178 -8.41 -15.40 -13.57
C VAL A 178 -7.35 -15.27 -14.65
N ASN A 179 -6.08 -15.61 -14.36
CA ASN A 179 -5.00 -15.61 -15.35
C ASN A 179 -5.16 -16.71 -16.42
N GLU A 180 -5.92 -17.77 -16.12
CA GLU A 180 -6.24 -18.83 -17.07
C GLU A 180 -7.49 -18.54 -17.91
N LEU A 181 -8.24 -17.49 -17.61
CA LEU A 181 -9.40 -17.11 -18.41
C LEU A 181 -8.95 -16.63 -19.80
N PRO A 182 -9.70 -16.98 -20.85
CA PRO A 182 -9.43 -16.45 -22.18
C PRO A 182 -9.48 -14.92 -22.16
N PHE A 183 -8.65 -14.30 -22.99
CA PHE A 183 -8.63 -12.85 -23.13
C PHE A 183 -9.85 -12.43 -23.96
N ASP A 184 -10.94 -12.12 -23.28
CA ASP A 184 -12.14 -11.52 -23.87
C ASP A 184 -12.27 -10.06 -23.38
N THR A 185 -12.39 -9.13 -24.32
CA THR A 185 -12.45 -7.68 -24.09
C THR A 185 -13.78 -7.22 -23.50
N PHE A 186 -14.85 -8.01 -23.65
CA PHE A 186 -16.20 -7.59 -23.29
C PHE A 186 -16.67 -8.22 -21.99
N HIS A 187 -16.55 -9.54 -21.87
CA HIS A 187 -17.04 -10.26 -20.71
C HIS A 187 -16.30 -11.59 -20.51
N ARG A 188 -15.99 -11.94 -19.28
CA ARG A 188 -15.39 -13.23 -18.93
C ARG A 188 -16.24 -13.94 -17.90
N GLU A 189 -16.33 -15.25 -18.04
CA GLU A 189 -17.12 -16.10 -17.14
C GLU A 189 -16.19 -17.10 -16.46
N LEU A 190 -16.22 -17.14 -15.13
CA LEU A 190 -15.43 -18.02 -14.30
C LEU A 190 -16.31 -19.17 -13.82
N LYS A 191 -16.03 -20.38 -14.32
CA LYS A 191 -16.81 -21.60 -14.09
C LYS A 191 -16.11 -22.59 -13.16
N ASN A 192 -16.88 -23.46 -12.53
CA ASN A 192 -16.34 -24.46 -11.59
C ASN A 192 -15.21 -25.34 -12.20
N PRO A 193 -15.32 -25.88 -13.43
CA PRO A 193 -14.28 -26.77 -13.99
C PRO A 193 -12.91 -26.09 -14.13
N LEU A 194 -12.91 -24.79 -14.39
CA LEU A 194 -11.69 -23.98 -14.46
C LEU A 194 -11.02 -23.89 -13.07
N VAL A 195 -11.80 -23.64 -12.02
CA VAL A 195 -11.26 -23.60 -10.65
C VAL A 195 -10.67 -24.95 -10.28
N MET A 196 -11.40 -26.03 -10.54
CA MET A 196 -10.99 -27.40 -10.18
C MET A 196 -9.68 -27.82 -10.85
N ARG A 197 -9.46 -27.47 -12.13
CA ARG A 197 -8.19 -27.76 -12.80
C ARG A 197 -7.03 -26.94 -12.23
N THR A 198 -7.26 -25.67 -11.88
CA THR A 198 -6.22 -24.78 -11.37
C THR A 198 -5.78 -25.13 -9.95
N ILE A 199 -6.69 -25.65 -9.10
CA ILE A 199 -6.42 -25.98 -7.70
C ILE A 199 -5.20 -26.88 -7.53
N ASN A 200 -5.06 -27.93 -8.34
CA ASN A 200 -3.97 -28.89 -8.19
C ASN A 200 -2.60 -28.26 -8.44
N THR A 201 -2.46 -27.51 -9.54
CA THR A 201 -1.23 -26.79 -9.87
C THR A 201 -0.94 -25.70 -8.83
N TRP A 202 -1.96 -24.95 -8.43
CA TRP A 202 -1.84 -23.88 -7.45
C TRP A 202 -1.38 -24.38 -6.06
N ARG A 203 -1.92 -25.51 -5.58
CA ARG A 203 -1.54 -26.09 -4.28
C ARG A 203 -0.05 -26.41 -4.22
N HIS A 204 0.52 -26.95 -5.29
CA HIS A 204 1.94 -27.24 -5.37
C HIS A 204 2.78 -25.96 -5.33
N GLN A 205 2.40 -24.94 -6.11
CA GLN A 205 3.11 -23.67 -6.16
C GLN A 205 3.08 -22.93 -4.82
N ILE A 206 1.91 -22.82 -4.18
CA ILE A 206 1.79 -22.06 -2.93
C ILE A 206 2.50 -22.75 -1.77
N ALA A 207 2.56 -24.09 -1.76
CA ALA A 207 3.28 -24.86 -0.76
C ALA A 207 4.82 -24.69 -0.85
N VAL A 208 5.34 -24.40 -2.06
CA VAL A 208 6.75 -24.03 -2.26
C VAL A 208 6.98 -22.62 -1.76
N ASN A 209 6.18 -21.65 -2.21
CA ASN A 209 6.31 -20.25 -1.81
C ASN A 209 6.18 -20.05 -0.29
N MET A 210 5.25 -20.76 0.36
CA MET A 210 5.09 -20.70 1.82
C MET A 210 6.29 -21.32 2.55
N ARG A 211 6.87 -22.41 2.05
CA ARG A 211 8.09 -22.99 2.61
C ARG A 211 9.25 -22.03 2.49
N GLU A 212 9.45 -21.42 1.34
CA GLU A 212 10.50 -20.43 1.13
C GLU A 212 10.33 -19.21 2.03
N MET A 213 9.11 -18.69 2.18
CA MET A 213 8.82 -17.60 3.12
C MET A 213 9.11 -18.02 4.57
N LEU A 214 8.69 -19.20 5.00
CA LEU A 214 8.93 -19.69 6.35
C LEU A 214 10.43 -19.92 6.61
N ASP A 215 11.15 -20.49 5.65
CA ASP A 215 12.60 -20.69 5.74
C ASP A 215 13.34 -19.35 5.76
N HIS A 216 12.89 -18.37 4.97
CA HIS A 216 13.40 -17.02 5.03
C HIS A 216 13.13 -16.39 6.40
N VAL A 217 11.92 -16.48 6.95
CA VAL A 217 11.64 -15.89 8.26
C VAL A 217 12.44 -16.60 9.37
N ARG A 218 12.57 -17.92 9.32
CA ARG A 218 13.40 -18.71 10.26
C ARG A 218 14.87 -18.28 10.25
N ARG A 219 15.44 -17.96 9.08
CA ARG A 219 16.83 -17.51 8.96
C ARG A 219 17.10 -16.13 9.55
N TYR A 220 16.11 -15.23 9.54
CA TYR A 220 16.28 -13.84 9.97
C TYR A 220 15.60 -13.49 11.28
N SER A 221 14.73 -14.36 11.80
CA SER A 221 13.93 -14.11 13.00
C SER A 221 13.84 -15.38 13.85
N TYR A 222 14.95 -15.70 14.53
CA TYR A 222 15.05 -16.87 15.41
C TYR A 222 14.05 -16.81 16.59
N GLU A 223 13.56 -15.62 16.95
CA GLU A 223 12.61 -15.42 18.06
C GLU A 223 11.12 -15.55 17.66
N LEU A 224 10.77 -15.50 16.37
CA LEU A 224 9.37 -15.55 15.89
C LEU A 224 8.89 -16.97 15.53
N THR A 225 9.75 -17.98 15.72
CA THR A 225 9.50 -19.36 15.32
C THR A 225 8.25 -20.00 15.95
N PRO A 226 7.89 -19.73 17.24
CA PRO A 226 6.68 -20.32 17.83
C PRO A 226 5.36 -19.81 17.22
N VAL A 227 5.30 -18.53 16.83
CA VAL A 227 4.07 -17.90 16.31
C VAL A 227 3.74 -18.40 14.90
N LEU A 228 4.76 -18.74 14.11
CA LEU A 228 4.61 -19.23 12.74
C LEU A 228 4.20 -20.69 12.64
N GLN A 229 4.34 -21.48 13.72
CA GLN A 229 3.91 -22.89 13.74
C GLN A 229 2.38 -23.04 13.90
N LEU A 230 1.66 -21.97 14.26
CA LEU A 230 0.21 -21.96 14.44
C LEU A 230 -0.59 -21.56 13.18
N LEU A 231 0.10 -21.20 12.08
CA LEU A 231 -0.52 -20.79 10.80
C LEU A 231 -0.58 -21.95 9.80
#